data_AF-A0A357AL73-F1
#
_entry.id   AF-A0A357AL73-F1
#
_cell.length_a   1.000
_cell.length_b   1.000
_cell.length_c   1.000
_cell.angle_alpha   90.00
_cell.angle_beta   90.00
_cell.angle_gamma   90.00
#
_symmetry.space_group_name_H-M   'P 1'
#
loop_
_entity.id
_entity.type
_entity.pdbx_description
1 polymer ?
#
loop_
_entity_poly.entity_id
_entity_poly.type
_entity_poly.pdbx_seq_one_letter_code
_entity_poly.pdbx_strand_id
1 'polypeptide(L)'
;MKVLSRRAKVMLVFSLVVVSGLLFFTARYINRAPAWAQYPTNRHFFKDGRLILSGTIYDRTGKPLLQTEEGTIKFNSNQLVRTAMMHATGDLYGNVVTGAQVVFGERLTGWDFLNGAYHFNKQAGNNLTLTLDAGLCAEAYNALSGRKGTVGVYNYQTGELLCMVSSPSFDPQNPPDVAKNPEKYEGVYINRLLSA
;
A
#
# COMPACT_ATOMS: atom_id res chain seq x y z
N MET A 1 54.58 11.41 -29.39
CA MET A 1 53.91 10.35 -28.59
C MET A 1 53.35 10.82 -27.24
N LYS A 2 54.00 11.72 -26.48
CA LYS A 2 53.51 12.18 -25.15
C LYS A 2 52.11 12.82 -25.15
N VAL A 3 51.76 13.63 -26.16
CA VAL A 3 50.44 14.28 -26.27
C VAL A 3 49.31 13.25 -26.47
N LEU A 4 49.55 12.22 -27.28
CA LEU A 4 48.59 11.14 -27.53
C LEU A 4 48.33 10.33 -26.24
N SER A 5 49.39 10.00 -25.49
CA SER A 5 49.27 9.32 -24.20
C SER A 5 48.53 10.14 -23.14
N ARG A 6 48.65 11.47 -23.15
CA ARG A 6 47.97 12.37 -22.21
C ARG A 6 46.48 12.47 -22.51
N ARG A 7 46.10 12.55 -23.79
CA ARG A 7 44.69 12.53 -24.24
C ARG A 7 44.03 11.18 -23.96
N ALA A 8 44.75 10.07 -24.15
CA ALA A 8 44.26 8.73 -23.83
C ALA A 8 43.98 8.55 -22.33
N LYS A 9 44.85 9.06 -21.44
CA LYS A 9 44.61 9.03 -19.99
C LYS A 9 43.37 9.82 -19.59
N VAL A 10 43.13 10.99 -20.20
CA VAL A 10 41.92 11.79 -19.95
C VAL A 10 40.66 11.03 -20.37
N MET A 11 40.67 10.40 -21.55
CA MET A 11 39.57 9.55 -22.01
C MET A 11 39.31 8.37 -21.07
N LEU A 12 40.37 7.76 -20.54
CA LEU A 12 40.25 6.65 -19.58
C LEU A 12 39.61 7.10 -18.27
N VAL A 13 40.01 8.26 -17.73
CA VAL A 13 39.39 8.83 -16.52
C VAL A 13 37.91 9.13 -16.75
N PHE A 14 37.55 9.74 -17.90
CA PHE A 14 36.14 9.98 -18.24
C PHE A 14 35.33 8.68 -18.34
N SER A 15 35.89 7.64 -18.98
CA SER A 15 35.24 6.33 -19.04
C SER A 15 35.01 5.74 -17.64
N LEU A 16 36.00 5.86 -16.75
CA LEU A 16 35.91 5.37 -15.37
C LEU A 16 34.84 6.11 -14.57
N VAL A 17 34.72 7.44 -14.75
CA VAL A 17 33.64 8.23 -14.14
C VAL A 17 32.27 7.76 -14.63
N VAL A 18 32.10 7.55 -15.94
CA VAL A 18 30.82 7.05 -16.50
C VAL A 18 30.47 5.67 -15.96
N VAL A 19 31.43 4.73 -15.91
CA VAL A 19 31.20 3.39 -15.35
C VAL A 19 30.86 3.46 -13.86
N SER A 20 31.56 4.31 -13.09
CA SER A 20 31.26 4.48 -11.66
C SER A 20 29.87 5.07 -11.42
N GLY A 21 29.45 6.03 -12.25
CA GLY A 21 28.12 6.62 -12.21
C GLY A 21 27.03 5.61 -12.57
N LEU A 22 27.28 4.77 -13.58
CA LEU A 22 26.39 3.67 -13.95
C LEU A 22 26.25 2.66 -12.82
N LEU A 23 27.34 2.23 -12.20
CA LEU A 23 27.30 1.31 -11.05
C LEU A 23 26.52 1.89 -9.88
N PHE A 24 26.73 3.17 -9.55
CA PHE A 24 25.96 3.85 -8.52
C PHE A 24 24.47 3.93 -8.85
N PHE A 25 24.13 4.24 -10.11
CA PHE A 25 22.75 4.28 -10.57
C PHE A 25 22.09 2.90 -10.51
N THR A 26 22.75 1.86 -11.00
CA THR A 26 22.22 0.48 -10.98
C THR A 26 22.03 -0.01 -9.55
N ALA A 27 22.99 0.25 -8.65
CA ALA A 27 22.84 -0.08 -7.23
C ALA A 27 21.64 0.65 -6.61
N ARG A 28 21.43 1.92 -6.93
CA ARG A 28 20.28 2.68 -6.45
C ARG A 28 18.97 2.16 -7.06
N TYR A 29 18.97 1.81 -8.34
CA TYR A 29 17.81 1.28 -9.05
C TYR A 29 17.37 -0.04 -8.42
N ILE A 30 18.28 -0.99 -8.21
CA ILE A 30 17.98 -2.28 -7.57
C ILE A 30 17.33 -2.09 -6.20
N ASN A 31 17.81 -1.12 -5.42
CA ASN A 31 17.33 -0.90 -4.05
C ASN A 31 16.06 -0.03 -3.95
N ARG A 32 15.73 0.80 -4.95
CA ARG A 32 14.66 1.82 -4.85
C ARG A 32 13.63 1.80 -5.97
N ALA A 33 13.79 0.93 -6.97
CA ALA A 33 12.83 0.84 -8.08
C ALA A 33 11.37 0.61 -7.63
N PRO A 34 11.05 -0.28 -6.66
CA PRO A 34 9.67 -0.49 -6.24
C PRO A 34 9.05 0.79 -5.65
N ALA A 35 9.81 1.49 -4.81
CA ALA A 35 9.37 2.74 -4.18
C ALA A 35 9.12 3.87 -5.20
N TRP A 36 9.88 3.92 -6.30
CA TRP A 36 9.63 4.88 -7.37
C TRP A 36 8.39 4.53 -8.19
N ALA A 37 8.16 3.25 -8.45
CA ALA A 37 7.00 2.80 -9.21
C ALA A 37 5.68 3.06 -8.46
N GLN A 38 5.68 2.92 -7.14
CA GLN A 38 4.51 3.13 -6.29
C GLN A 38 4.26 4.60 -5.91
N TYR A 39 5.08 5.52 -6.41
CA TYR A 39 4.90 6.93 -6.08
C TYR A 39 3.58 7.46 -6.70
N PRO A 40 2.75 8.25 -5.97
CA PRO A 40 1.44 8.71 -6.45
C PRO A 40 1.45 9.53 -7.75
N THR A 41 2.62 10.04 -8.17
CA THR A 41 2.80 10.72 -9.46
C THR A 41 2.86 9.76 -10.65
N ASN A 42 3.03 8.46 -10.42
CA ASN A 42 3.07 7.47 -11.49
C ASN A 42 1.68 7.27 -12.10
N ARG A 43 1.49 7.82 -13.31
CA ARG A 43 0.22 7.78 -14.05
C ARG A 43 -0.20 6.38 -14.51
N HIS A 44 0.70 5.40 -14.44
CA HIS A 44 0.38 4.02 -14.79
C HIS A 44 -0.48 3.33 -13.72
N PHE A 45 -0.20 3.61 -12.44
CA PHE A 45 -0.91 3.01 -11.31
C PHE A 45 -1.84 3.98 -10.61
N PHE A 46 -1.61 5.29 -10.75
CA PHE A 46 -2.35 6.31 -10.03
C PHE A 46 -3.02 7.32 -10.97
N LYS A 47 -4.23 7.75 -10.59
CA LYS A 47 -4.94 8.88 -11.17
C LYS A 47 -5.42 9.77 -10.03
N ASP A 48 -5.05 11.04 -10.05
CA ASP A 48 -5.37 12.01 -9.00
C ASP A 48 -4.96 11.56 -7.58
N GLY A 49 -3.82 10.87 -7.48
CA GLY A 49 -3.30 10.32 -6.23
C GLY A 49 -4.00 9.04 -5.75
N ARG A 50 -4.98 8.51 -6.51
CA ARG A 50 -5.71 7.28 -6.20
C ARG A 50 -5.22 6.13 -7.04
N LEU A 51 -5.10 4.95 -6.43
CA LEU A 51 -4.70 3.73 -7.11
C LEU A 51 -5.82 3.28 -8.07
N ILE A 52 -5.54 3.23 -9.37
CA ILE A 52 -6.50 2.88 -10.44
C ILE A 52 -6.33 1.46 -10.98
N LEU A 53 -5.20 0.82 -10.69
CA LEU A 53 -4.89 -0.53 -11.12
C LEU A 53 -4.39 -1.32 -9.91
N SER A 54 -5.29 -2.07 -9.31
CA SER A 54 -5.02 -2.92 -8.16
C SER A 54 -5.88 -4.17 -8.25
N GLY A 55 -5.30 -5.31 -7.91
CA GLY A 55 -6.06 -6.53 -7.67
C GLY A 55 -6.99 -6.40 -6.46
N THR A 56 -7.73 -7.47 -6.20
CA THR A 56 -8.74 -7.53 -5.15
C THR A 56 -8.14 -8.03 -3.83
N ILE A 57 -8.49 -7.36 -2.74
CA ILE A 57 -8.17 -7.78 -1.38
C ILE A 57 -9.36 -8.57 -0.82
N TYR A 58 -9.11 -9.80 -0.40
CA TYR A 58 -10.09 -10.69 0.21
C TYR A 58 -9.82 -10.87 1.71
N ASP A 59 -10.90 -11.11 2.46
CA ASP A 59 -10.89 -11.71 3.79
C ASP A 59 -10.49 -13.20 3.70
N ARG A 60 -10.02 -13.77 4.81
CA ARG A 60 -9.82 -15.23 5.00
C ARG A 60 -11.00 -16.08 4.53
N THR A 61 -12.23 -15.59 4.69
CA THR A 61 -13.46 -16.27 4.25
C THR A 61 -13.74 -16.17 2.74
N GLY A 62 -12.89 -15.45 1.99
CA GLY A 62 -13.06 -15.22 0.55
C GLY A 62 -13.99 -14.05 0.20
N LYS A 63 -14.42 -13.25 1.19
CA LYS A 63 -15.24 -12.05 0.96
C LYS A 63 -14.36 -10.90 0.43
N PRO A 64 -14.75 -10.21 -0.65
CA PRO A 64 -13.99 -9.06 -1.14
C PRO A 64 -14.11 -7.88 -0.18
N LEU A 65 -12.98 -7.32 0.23
CA LEU A 65 -12.86 -6.16 1.09
C LEU A 65 -12.66 -4.87 0.28
N LEU A 66 -11.83 -4.97 -0.74
CA LEU A 66 -11.47 -3.88 -1.65
C LEU A 66 -11.24 -4.46 -3.05
N GLN A 67 -11.86 -3.88 -4.06
CA GLN A 67 -11.70 -4.27 -5.45
C GLN A 67 -11.68 -3.05 -6.37
N THR A 68 -10.99 -3.16 -7.50
CA THR A 68 -10.97 -2.09 -8.50
C THR A 68 -11.94 -2.45 -9.62
N GLU A 69 -13.04 -1.71 -9.73
CA GLU A 69 -14.01 -1.80 -10.83
C GLU A 69 -13.88 -0.56 -11.71
N GLU A 70 -13.61 -0.75 -13.01
CA GLU A 70 -13.57 0.33 -14.01
C GLU A 70 -12.61 1.50 -13.67
N GLY A 71 -11.51 1.21 -12.97
CA GLY A 71 -10.55 2.23 -12.53
C GLY A 71 -10.98 3.01 -11.29
N THR A 72 -12.01 2.56 -10.59
CA THR A 72 -12.46 3.09 -9.30
C THR A 72 -12.35 2.02 -8.20
N ILE A 73 -11.87 2.44 -7.03
CA ILE A 73 -11.79 1.56 -5.86
C ILE A 73 -13.20 1.44 -5.27
N LYS A 74 -13.67 0.20 -5.14
CA LYS A 74 -14.92 -0.17 -4.49
C LYS A 74 -14.62 -1.01 -3.27
N PHE A 75 -15.12 -0.56 -2.14
CA PHE A 75 -15.02 -1.30 -0.89
C PHE A 75 -16.19 -2.28 -0.73
N ASN A 76 -16.12 -3.11 0.30
CA ASN A 76 -17.19 -4.04 0.67
C ASN A 76 -18.57 -3.33 0.76
N SER A 77 -19.65 -4.02 0.39
CA SER A 77 -21.01 -3.46 0.43
C SER A 77 -21.47 -3.05 1.85
N ASN A 78 -20.98 -3.73 2.89
CA ASN A 78 -21.36 -3.46 4.27
C ASN A 78 -20.51 -2.33 4.90
N GLN A 79 -21.16 -1.22 5.26
CA GLN A 79 -20.53 -0.05 5.88
C GLN A 79 -19.79 -0.37 7.18
N LEU A 80 -20.34 -1.26 8.01
CA LEU A 80 -19.72 -1.64 9.27
C LEU A 80 -18.38 -2.35 9.03
N VAL A 81 -18.35 -3.25 8.05
CA VAL A 81 -17.14 -3.95 7.64
C VAL A 81 -16.11 -2.96 7.08
N ARG A 82 -16.52 -2.05 6.20
CA ARG A 82 -15.63 -1.02 5.66
C ARG A 82 -14.99 -0.18 6.75
N THR A 83 -15.79 0.23 7.74
CA THR A 83 -15.34 1.06 8.86
C THR A 83 -14.40 0.29 9.80
N ALA A 84 -14.76 -0.94 10.15
CA ALA A 84 -13.95 -1.79 11.03
C ALA A 84 -12.60 -2.15 10.40
N MET A 85 -12.58 -2.39 9.09
CA MET A 85 -11.40 -2.83 8.35
C MET A 85 -10.57 -1.69 7.76
N MET A 86 -10.97 -0.42 7.94
CA MET A 86 -10.31 0.74 7.31
C MET A 86 -8.79 0.79 7.60
N HIS A 87 -8.37 0.50 8.84
CA HIS A 87 -6.95 0.46 9.19
C HIS A 87 -6.19 -0.74 8.61
N ALA A 88 -6.90 -1.80 8.23
CA ALA A 88 -6.35 -3.01 7.63
C ALA A 88 -6.31 -2.93 6.10
N THR A 89 -7.37 -2.46 5.44
CA THR A 89 -7.41 -2.29 3.99
C THR A 89 -6.65 -1.07 3.53
N GLY A 90 -6.75 0.04 4.28
CA GLY A 90 -6.35 1.37 3.88
C GLY A 90 -7.53 2.23 3.43
N ASP A 91 -7.23 3.49 3.12
CA ASP A 91 -8.16 4.50 2.63
C ASP A 91 -7.88 4.88 1.17
N LEU A 92 -8.80 5.63 0.55
CA LEU A 92 -8.73 6.03 -0.85
C LEU A 92 -7.48 6.85 -1.22
N TYR A 93 -6.90 7.56 -0.26
CA TYR A 93 -5.77 8.47 -0.49
C TYR A 93 -4.45 7.95 0.10
N GLY A 94 -4.43 6.75 0.71
CA GLY A 94 -3.23 6.18 1.31
C GLY A 94 -2.73 6.93 2.55
N ASN A 95 -3.60 7.66 3.27
CA ASN A 95 -3.27 8.25 4.56
C ASN A 95 -2.97 7.18 5.63
N VAL A 96 -3.59 6.01 5.51
CA VAL A 96 -3.30 4.85 6.36
C VAL A 96 -2.11 4.08 5.76
N VAL A 97 -0.91 4.49 6.14
CA VAL A 97 0.35 3.93 5.60
C VAL A 97 0.51 2.45 5.94
N THR A 98 -0.06 1.98 7.05
CA THR A 98 -0.05 0.57 7.45
C THR A 98 -1.09 -0.29 6.72
N GLY A 99 -1.95 0.32 5.91
CA GLY A 99 -3.02 -0.37 5.21
C GLY A 99 -2.46 -1.32 4.15
N ALA A 100 -3.16 -2.43 3.93
CA ALA A 100 -2.78 -3.45 2.96
C ALA A 100 -2.60 -2.88 1.55
N GLN A 101 -3.40 -1.87 1.16
CA GLN A 101 -3.27 -1.18 -0.11
C GLN A 101 -1.90 -0.51 -0.29
N VAL A 102 -1.33 0.06 0.77
CA VAL A 102 -0.03 0.73 0.74
C VAL A 102 1.09 -0.28 0.89
N VAL A 103 1.02 -1.14 1.91
CA VAL A 103 2.07 -2.11 2.23
C VAL A 103 2.22 -3.17 1.14
N PHE A 104 1.11 -3.66 0.59
CA PHE A 104 1.11 -4.66 -0.49
C PHE A 104 0.89 -4.04 -1.86
N GLY A 105 1.09 -2.73 -2.01
CA GLY A 105 0.91 -2.02 -3.29
C GLY A 105 1.70 -2.67 -4.44
N GLU A 106 2.90 -3.18 -4.18
CA GLU A 106 3.72 -3.92 -5.16
C GLU A 106 3.00 -5.15 -5.70
N ARG A 107 2.48 -5.98 -4.78
CA ARG A 107 1.79 -7.22 -5.12
C ARG A 107 0.48 -6.91 -5.81
N LEU A 108 -0.27 -5.95 -5.28
CA LEU A 108 -1.57 -5.53 -5.80
C LEU A 108 -1.48 -4.92 -7.20
N THR A 109 -0.43 -4.15 -7.49
CA THR A 109 -0.19 -3.59 -8.84
C THR A 109 0.39 -4.61 -9.81
N GLY A 110 0.92 -5.72 -9.31
CA GLY A 110 1.60 -6.73 -10.11
C GLY A 110 3.03 -6.34 -10.48
N TRP A 111 3.58 -5.27 -9.92
CA TRP A 111 4.91 -4.78 -10.28
C TRP A 111 5.97 -5.89 -10.17
N ASP A 112 6.79 -6.00 -11.21
CA ASP A 112 7.90 -6.93 -11.31
C ASP A 112 9.19 -6.13 -11.56
N PHE A 113 10.29 -6.56 -10.96
CA PHE A 113 11.59 -5.95 -11.16
C PHE A 113 12.03 -5.94 -12.64
N LEU A 114 11.72 -7.00 -13.40
CA LEU A 114 12.15 -7.14 -14.79
C LEU A 114 11.22 -6.41 -15.78
N ASN A 115 9.90 -6.54 -15.57
CA ASN A 115 8.88 -6.01 -16.47
C ASN A 115 8.36 -4.62 -16.04
N GLY A 116 8.73 -4.17 -14.85
CA GLY A 116 8.28 -2.93 -14.26
C GLY A 116 6.76 -2.91 -14.09
N ALA A 117 6.15 -1.86 -14.61
CA ALA A 117 4.70 -1.69 -14.60
C ALA A 117 3.99 -2.33 -15.81
N TYR A 118 4.75 -2.88 -16.76
CA TYR A 118 4.19 -3.38 -18.00
C TYR A 118 3.72 -4.84 -17.87
N HIS A 119 2.43 -5.07 -18.11
CA HIS A 119 1.86 -6.41 -18.21
C HIS A 119 1.32 -6.67 -19.61
N PHE A 120 1.77 -7.78 -20.22
CA PHE A 120 1.32 -8.22 -21.55
C PHE A 120 -0.17 -8.60 -21.57
N ASN A 121 -0.68 -9.12 -20.46
CA ASN A 121 -2.10 -9.34 -20.27
C ASN A 121 -2.65 -8.21 -19.40
N LYS A 122 -3.69 -7.51 -19.86
CA LYS A 122 -4.41 -6.44 -19.14
C LYS A 122 -5.14 -6.92 -17.86
N GLN A 123 -4.60 -7.90 -17.14
CA GLN A 123 -5.17 -8.37 -15.89
C GLN A 123 -4.91 -7.32 -14.80
N ALA A 124 -5.98 -7.03 -14.07
CA ALA A 124 -6.00 -6.06 -12.98
C ALA A 124 -5.22 -6.62 -11.78
N GLY A 125 -3.90 -6.38 -11.74
CA GLY A 125 -3.08 -6.64 -10.57
C GLY A 125 -3.09 -8.09 -10.04
N ASN A 126 -2.49 -8.32 -8.87
CA ASN A 126 -2.64 -9.61 -8.16
C ASN A 126 -3.64 -9.49 -7.02
N ASN A 127 -4.41 -10.56 -6.82
CA ASN A 127 -5.30 -10.68 -5.68
C ASN A 127 -4.53 -11.07 -4.42
N LEU A 128 -4.98 -10.56 -3.28
CA LEU A 128 -4.39 -10.85 -1.98
C LEU A 128 -5.49 -11.28 -1.00
N THR A 129 -5.23 -12.34 -0.24
CA THR A 129 -6.13 -12.80 0.83
C THR A 129 -5.49 -12.51 2.17
N LEU A 130 -6.18 -11.75 3.01
CA LEU A 130 -5.78 -11.47 4.38
C LEU A 130 -6.15 -12.64 5.30
N THR A 131 -5.47 -12.74 6.44
CA THR A 131 -5.82 -13.69 7.50
C THR A 131 -6.98 -13.20 8.36
N LEU A 132 -7.34 -11.92 8.23
CA LEU A 132 -8.39 -11.26 9.01
C LEU A 132 -9.77 -11.73 8.59
N ASP A 133 -10.62 -12.00 9.58
CA ASP A 133 -12.06 -12.23 9.42
C ASP A 133 -12.81 -10.90 9.59
N ALA A 134 -13.48 -10.47 8.52
CA ALA A 134 -14.18 -9.19 8.47
C ALA A 134 -15.43 -9.16 9.35
N GLY A 135 -16.07 -10.30 9.55
CA GLY A 135 -17.20 -10.42 10.47
C GLY A 135 -16.75 -10.25 11.92
N LEU A 136 -15.65 -10.91 12.29
CA LEU A 136 -15.04 -10.77 13.60
C LEU A 136 -14.55 -9.34 13.85
N CYS A 137 -13.97 -8.68 12.85
CA CYS A 137 -13.57 -7.28 12.94
C CYS A 137 -14.77 -6.35 13.12
N ALA A 138 -15.87 -6.58 12.38
CA ALA A 138 -17.09 -5.81 12.52
C ALA A 138 -17.68 -5.91 13.95
N GLU A 139 -17.69 -7.12 14.52
CA GLU A 139 -18.16 -7.34 15.89
C GLU A 139 -17.25 -6.68 16.93
N ALA A 140 -15.93 -6.82 16.78
CA ALA A 140 -14.96 -6.17 17.65
C ALA A 140 -15.06 -4.64 17.60
N TYR A 141 -15.34 -4.07 16.43
CA TYR A 141 -15.56 -2.62 16.28
C TYR A 141 -16.83 -2.16 17.02
N ASN A 142 -17.92 -2.90 16.92
CA ASN A 142 -19.14 -2.62 17.69
C ASN A 142 -18.90 -2.72 19.20
N ALA A 143 -18.14 -3.72 19.64
CA ALA A 143 -17.79 -3.92 21.05
C ALA A 143 -16.92 -2.78 21.62
N LEU A 144 -16.14 -2.08 20.79
CA LEU A 144 -15.45 -0.87 21.23
C LEU A 144 -16.42 0.25 21.59
N SER A 145 -17.62 0.28 20.98
CA SER A 145 -18.72 1.20 21.31
C SER A 145 -18.28 2.68 21.33
N GLY A 146 -17.46 3.07 20.35
CA GLY A 146 -16.95 4.44 20.23
C GLY A 146 -15.78 4.80 21.16
N ARG A 147 -15.31 3.88 22.00
CA ARG A 147 -14.11 4.10 22.83
C ARG A 147 -12.86 4.17 21.95
N LYS A 148 -11.95 5.08 22.29
CA LYS A 148 -10.61 5.14 21.66
C LYS A 148 -9.80 3.94 22.13
N GLY A 149 -9.26 3.15 21.20
CA GLY A 149 -8.57 1.90 21.53
C GLY A 149 -8.40 0.98 20.34
N THR A 150 -7.97 -0.25 20.60
CA THR A 150 -7.73 -1.26 19.56
C THR A 150 -8.11 -2.64 20.08
N VAL A 151 -8.54 -3.52 19.18
CA VAL A 151 -8.75 -4.94 19.45
C VAL A 151 -7.91 -5.73 18.46
N GLY A 152 -7.12 -6.67 18.98
CA GLY A 152 -6.33 -7.62 18.22
C GLY A 152 -6.67 -9.04 18.66
N VAL A 153 -6.95 -9.92 17.72
CA VAL A 153 -7.13 -11.36 17.97
C VAL A 153 -6.21 -12.11 17.03
N TYR A 154 -5.42 -13.03 17.56
CA TYR A 154 -4.52 -13.87 16.79
C TYR A 154 -4.66 -15.34 17.17
N ASN A 155 -4.31 -16.22 16.24
CA ASN A 155 -4.22 -17.64 16.50
C ASN A 155 -2.85 -17.95 17.12
N TYR A 156 -2.83 -18.48 18.33
CA TYR A 156 -1.57 -18.76 19.06
C TYR A 156 -0.75 -19.92 18.45
N GLN A 157 -1.37 -20.81 17.67
CA GLN A 157 -0.69 -21.94 17.03
C GLN A 157 -0.03 -21.54 15.71
N THR A 158 -0.72 -20.71 14.91
CA THR A 158 -0.25 -20.32 13.56
C THR A 158 0.39 -18.94 13.51
N GLY A 159 0.13 -18.09 14.51
CA GLY A 159 0.53 -16.68 14.51
C GLY A 159 -0.34 -15.78 13.62
N GLU A 160 -1.37 -16.31 12.96
CA GLU A 160 -2.24 -15.54 12.08
C GLU A 160 -3.07 -14.52 12.86
N LEU A 161 -3.11 -13.27 12.39
CA LEU A 161 -4.04 -12.26 12.90
C LEU A 161 -5.43 -12.54 12.33
N LEU A 162 -6.40 -12.76 13.22
CA LEU A 162 -7.80 -13.02 12.90
C LEU A 162 -8.65 -11.77 12.96
N CYS A 163 -8.31 -10.82 13.83
CA CYS A 163 -9.00 -9.54 13.96
C CYS A 163 -8.02 -8.44 14.30
N MET A 164 -8.17 -7.30 13.64
CA MET A 164 -7.39 -6.08 13.88
C MET A 164 -8.30 -4.89 13.62
N VAL A 165 -8.65 -4.19 14.70
CA VAL A 165 -9.55 -3.04 14.66
C VAL A 165 -8.99 -1.92 15.52
N SER A 166 -8.98 -0.70 15.00
CA SER A 166 -8.57 0.51 15.73
C SER A 166 -9.73 1.52 15.74
N SER A 167 -9.85 2.27 16.83
CA SER A 167 -10.87 3.32 17.03
C SER A 167 -10.20 4.60 17.54
N PRO A 168 -10.55 5.79 17.01
CA PRO A 168 -11.63 6.04 16.05
C PRO A 168 -11.32 5.56 14.62
N SER A 169 -12.37 5.24 13.88
CA SER A 169 -12.34 4.87 12.45
C SER A 169 -13.41 5.64 11.67
N PHE A 170 -13.43 5.51 10.34
CA PHE A 170 -14.44 6.08 9.45
C PHE A 170 -14.70 5.16 8.24
N ASP A 171 -15.78 5.42 7.51
CA ASP A 171 -16.06 4.70 6.27
C ASP A 171 -15.13 5.18 5.14
N PRO A 172 -14.17 4.36 4.67
CA PRO A 172 -13.22 4.77 3.64
C PRO A 172 -13.89 5.10 2.29
N GLN A 173 -15.10 4.60 2.04
CA GLN A 173 -15.86 4.94 0.83
C GLN A 173 -16.45 6.35 0.90
N ASN A 174 -16.75 6.85 2.09
CA ASN A 174 -17.30 8.18 2.34
C ASN A 174 -16.51 8.87 3.47
N PRO A 175 -15.26 9.29 3.19
CA PRO A 175 -14.39 9.84 4.22
C PRO A 175 -14.97 11.16 4.78
N PRO A 176 -15.02 11.32 6.12
CA PRO A 176 -15.47 12.55 6.74
C PRO A 176 -14.41 13.65 6.60
N ASP A 177 -14.84 14.89 6.73
CA ASP A 177 -13.93 16.03 6.84
C ASP A 177 -13.31 16.07 8.25
N VAL A 178 -12.13 15.44 8.37
CA VAL A 178 -11.38 15.31 9.63
C VAL A 178 -11.03 16.68 10.21
N ALA A 179 -10.79 17.69 9.36
CA ALA A 179 -10.41 19.04 9.81
C ALA A 179 -11.55 19.77 10.52
N LYS A 180 -12.80 19.44 10.20
CA LYS A 180 -13.98 20.03 10.86
C LYS A 180 -14.22 19.50 12.27
N ASN A 181 -13.79 18.28 12.57
CA ASN A 181 -14.05 17.62 13.85
C ASN A 181 -12.78 16.93 14.42
N PRO A 182 -11.75 17.71 14.79
CA PRO A 182 -10.46 17.16 15.18
C PRO A 182 -10.52 16.28 16.44
N GLU A 183 -11.35 16.63 17.42
CA GLU A 183 -11.45 15.87 18.68
C GLU A 183 -12.01 14.44 18.48
N LYS A 184 -12.95 14.29 17.56
CA LYS A 184 -13.60 13.01 17.23
C LYS A 184 -12.68 12.09 16.42
N TYR A 185 -11.91 12.68 15.51
CA TYR A 185 -11.05 11.96 14.56
C TYR A 185 -9.56 12.05 14.90
N GLU A 186 -9.26 12.32 16.17
CA GLU A 186 -7.90 12.37 16.67
C GLU A 186 -7.18 11.03 16.47
N GLY A 187 -6.09 11.05 15.70
CA GLY A 187 -5.33 9.84 15.36
C GLY A 187 -6.15 8.82 14.58
N VAL A 188 -7.11 9.25 13.77
CA VAL A 188 -7.98 8.34 13.00
C VAL A 188 -7.22 7.52 11.96
N TYR A 189 -6.13 8.04 11.39
CA TYR A 189 -5.30 7.31 10.43
C TYR A 189 -4.31 6.34 11.10
N ILE A 190 -4.17 6.40 12.43
CA ILE A 190 -3.22 5.58 13.18
C ILE A 190 -3.84 4.20 13.43
N ASN A 191 -3.16 3.17 12.95
CA ASN A 191 -3.44 1.80 13.37
C ASN A 191 -2.79 1.56 14.74
N ARG A 192 -3.60 1.69 15.80
CA ARG A 192 -3.15 1.57 17.20
C ARG A 192 -2.65 0.17 17.57
N LEU A 193 -2.99 -0.88 16.81
CA LEU A 193 -2.45 -2.22 17.06
C LEU A 193 -1.00 -2.36 16.62
N LEU A 194 -0.63 -1.72 15.51
CA LEU A 194 0.67 -1.89 14.85
C LEU A 194 1.64 -0.74 15.09
N SER A 195 1.15 0.43 15.52
CA SER A 195 1.91 1.70 15.51
C SER A 195 2.21 2.23 16.93
N ALA A 196 2.56 1.34 17.86
CA ALA A 196 2.86 1.68 19.26
C ALA A 196 4.13 2.53 19.42
#